data_AF-A0A662G678-F1
#
_entry.id   AF-A0A662G678-F1
#
_cell.length_a   1.000
_cell.length_b   1.000
_cell.length_c   1.000
_cell.angle_alpha   90.00
_cell.angle_beta   90.00
_cell.angle_gamma   90.00
#
_symmetry.space_group_name_H-M   'P 1'
#
loop_
_entity.id
_entity.type
_entity.pdbx_description
1 polymer ?
#
loop_
_entity_poly.entity_id
_entity_poly.type
_entity_poly.pdbx_seq_one_letter_code
_entity_poly.pdbx_strand_id
1 'polypeptide(L)'
;MNAKYGLIVCSTENLGDDIQSLAAKQFLPRIDVYVDRDYINNINCSNEEMKLIMNGWFTHRPDIWLPPPCISPLFVSFHIDPKAADILFSRKEAIEYFQNWEPIGCRDINTLSIFRMYNIKAYFSGCLTLTLDYKYGFYTEKERNKILI
;
A
#
# COMPACT_ATOMS: atom_id res chain seq x y z
N MET A 1 -6.34 21.78 -9.11
CA MET A 1 -7.18 20.78 -8.41
C MET A 1 -6.43 20.36 -7.16
N ASN A 2 -7.05 20.42 -5.98
CA ASN A 2 -6.40 19.99 -4.74
C ASN A 2 -6.58 18.47 -4.59
N ALA A 3 -5.49 17.71 -4.60
CA ALA A 3 -5.55 16.28 -4.34
C ALA A 3 -5.94 16.00 -2.88
N LYS A 4 -6.72 14.94 -2.68
CA LYS A 4 -7.04 14.37 -1.36
C LYS A 4 -5.96 13.38 -0.92
N TYR A 5 -5.76 13.27 0.38
CA TYR A 5 -4.86 12.30 1.00
C TYR A 5 -5.68 11.24 1.74
N GLY A 6 -5.62 10.00 1.24
CA GLY A 6 -6.26 8.86 1.87
C GLY A 6 -5.33 8.17 2.87
N LEU A 7 -5.89 7.65 3.95
CA LEU A 7 -5.20 6.75 4.87
C LEU A 7 -5.89 5.38 4.85
N ILE A 8 -5.14 4.32 4.51
CA ILE A 8 -5.64 2.95 4.62
C ILE A 8 -5.88 2.61 6.09
N VAL A 9 -7.06 2.07 6.38
CA VAL A 9 -7.46 1.52 7.68
C VAL A 9 -8.09 0.15 7.49
N CYS A 10 -8.09 -0.65 8.54
CA CYS A 10 -8.61 -2.01 8.51
C CYS A 10 -9.53 -2.20 9.72
N SER A 11 -10.75 -2.70 9.51
CA SER A 11 -11.68 -3.00 10.60
C SER A 11 -11.43 -4.41 11.14
N THR A 12 -10.22 -4.66 11.64
CA THR A 12 -9.79 -5.96 12.19
C THR A 12 -9.40 -5.82 13.67
N GLU A 13 -9.32 -6.92 14.41
CA GLU A 13 -8.75 -6.93 15.77
C GLU A 13 -7.20 -6.99 15.75
N ASN A 14 -6.60 -6.95 14.57
CA ASN A 14 -5.16 -7.06 14.41
C ASN A 14 -4.50 -5.69 14.61
N LEU A 15 -3.95 -5.47 15.81
CA LEU A 15 -3.17 -4.26 16.12
C LEU A 15 -2.05 -3.98 15.11
N GLY A 16 -1.51 -5.02 14.46
CA GLY A 16 -0.51 -4.85 13.41
C GLY A 16 -1.00 -4.02 12.22
N ASP A 17 -2.29 -4.08 11.88
CA ASP A 17 -2.90 -3.27 10.82
C ASP A 17 -2.94 -1.79 11.22
N ASP A 18 -3.32 -1.49 12.47
CA ASP A 18 -3.33 -0.11 13.00
C ASP A 18 -1.92 0.49 12.99
N ILE A 19 -0.90 -0.31 13.32
CA ILE A 19 0.50 0.11 13.29
C ILE A 19 0.98 0.39 11.85
N GLN A 20 0.46 -0.32 10.84
CA GLN A 20 0.72 0.02 9.42
C GLN A 20 0.09 1.37 9.06
N SER A 21 -1.15 1.62 9.47
CA SER A 21 -1.82 2.91 9.25
C SER A 21 -1.07 4.05 9.96
N LEU A 22 -0.61 3.83 11.19
CA LEU A 22 0.18 4.81 11.94
C LEU A 22 1.50 5.12 11.23
N ALA A 23 2.18 4.10 10.69
CA ALA A 23 3.41 4.27 9.94
C ALA A 23 3.21 5.04 8.63
N ALA A 24 2.09 4.87 7.94
CA ALA A 24 1.76 5.65 6.74
C ALA A 24 1.38 7.10 7.07
N LYS A 25 0.63 7.30 8.16
CA LYS A 25 0.11 8.61 8.58
C LYS A 25 1.20 9.66 8.75
N GLN A 26 2.42 9.29 9.12
CA GLN A 26 3.50 10.26 9.32
C GLN A 26 3.98 10.93 8.02
N PHE A 27 3.73 10.31 6.86
CA PHE A 27 4.14 10.82 5.54
C PHE A 27 3.02 11.60 4.83
N LEU A 28 1.81 11.63 5.41
CA LEU A 28 0.69 12.39 4.87
C LEU A 28 0.66 13.79 5.48
N PRO A 29 0.45 14.86 4.68
CA PRO A 29 0.33 16.22 5.20
C PRO A 29 -0.95 16.43 6.02
N ARG A 30 -2.00 15.67 5.69
CA ARG A 30 -3.30 15.60 6.38
C ARG A 30 -4.01 14.32 5.99
N ILE A 31 -5.13 14.02 6.64
CA ILE A 31 -6.01 12.91 6.28
C ILE A 31 -7.33 13.52 5.83
N ASP A 32 -7.67 13.36 4.56
CA ASP A 32 -8.94 13.81 4.01
C ASP A 32 -9.98 12.67 4.00
N VAL A 33 -9.53 11.42 3.84
CA VAL A 33 -10.39 10.24 3.71
C VAL A 33 -9.75 9.04 4.41
N TYR A 34 -10.55 8.26 5.14
CA TYR A 34 -10.17 6.92 5.59
C TYR A 34 -10.62 5.89 4.56
N VAL A 35 -9.70 5.03 4.15
CA VAL A 35 -9.92 4.04 3.10
C VAL A 35 -9.92 2.66 3.72
N ASP A 36 -11.07 1.98 3.68
CA ASP A 36 -11.12 0.57 4.05
C ASP A 36 -10.36 -0.25 3.00
N ARG A 37 -9.29 -0.91 3.45
CA ARG A 37 -8.42 -1.75 2.62
C ARG A 37 -9.19 -2.78 1.79
N ASP A 38 -10.16 -3.46 2.40
CA ASP A 38 -10.87 -4.59 1.79
C ASP A 38 -12.04 -4.13 0.90
N TYR A 39 -12.42 -2.84 0.99
CA TYR A 39 -13.52 -2.21 0.23
C TYR A 39 -13.03 -1.02 -0.62
N ILE A 40 -11.75 -1.00 -1.00
CA ILE A 40 -11.14 0.10 -1.77
C ILE A 40 -11.85 0.38 -3.10
N ASN A 41 -12.45 -0.64 -3.70
CA ASN A 41 -13.20 -0.57 -4.95
C ASN A 41 -14.49 0.26 -4.83
N ASN A 42 -14.99 0.45 -3.61
CA ASN A 42 -16.24 1.19 -3.35
C ASN A 42 -16.03 2.70 -3.18
N ILE A 43 -14.80 3.20 -3.30
CA ILE A 43 -14.55 4.63 -3.12
C ILE A 43 -15.19 5.41 -4.26
N ASN A 44 -16.05 6.36 -3.89
CA ASN A 44 -16.65 7.29 -4.83
C ASN A 44 -15.63 8.33 -5.30
N CYS A 45 -15.36 8.33 -6.60
CA CYS A 45 -14.51 9.32 -7.25
C CYS A 45 -15.29 10.64 -7.40
N SER A 46 -15.16 11.54 -6.43
CA SER A 46 -15.79 12.88 -6.46
C SER A 46 -15.09 13.88 -7.41
N ASN A 47 -14.61 13.41 -8.57
CA ASN A 47 -13.78 14.16 -9.54
C ASN A 47 -12.43 14.70 -9.02
N GLU A 48 -12.00 14.29 -7.82
CA GLU A 48 -10.73 14.70 -7.22
C GLU A 48 -9.77 13.51 -7.15
N GLU A 49 -8.52 13.72 -7.54
CA GLU A 49 -7.44 12.73 -7.36
C GLU A 49 -7.22 12.48 -5.86
N MET A 50 -7.08 11.22 -5.48
CA MET A 50 -6.72 10.80 -4.12
C MET A 50 -5.40 10.07 -4.12
N LYS A 51 -4.43 10.60 -3.38
CA LYS A 51 -3.13 9.96 -3.16
C LYS A 51 -3.23 8.97 -2.02
N LEU A 52 -2.69 7.77 -2.21
CA LEU A 52 -2.77 6.69 -1.22
C LEU A 52 -1.47 5.90 -1.14
N ILE A 53 -0.93 5.73 0.06
CA ILE A 53 0.21 4.85 0.30
C ILE A 53 -0.34 3.42 0.47
N MET A 54 0.04 2.52 -0.44
CA MET A 54 -0.40 1.12 -0.47
C MET A 54 0.63 0.25 0.27
N ASN A 55 0.59 0.30 1.61
CA ASN A 55 1.47 -0.47 2.49
C ASN A 55 0.71 -1.50 3.33
N GLY A 56 1.44 -2.50 3.83
CA GLY A 56 0.90 -3.52 4.73
C GLY A 56 0.43 -4.77 3.99
N TRP A 57 -0.29 -5.63 4.72
CA TRP A 57 -0.93 -6.80 4.14
C TRP A 57 -2.14 -6.36 3.31
N PHE A 58 -2.34 -6.97 2.15
CA PHE A 58 -3.09 -6.36 1.05
C PHE A 58 -4.62 -6.40 1.11
N THR A 59 -5.27 -7.56 1.18
CA THR A 59 -6.75 -7.64 1.15
C THR A 59 -7.30 -9.02 1.48
N HIS A 60 -8.39 -9.08 2.24
CA HIS A 60 -9.19 -10.29 2.45
C HIS A 60 -10.12 -10.59 1.27
N ARG A 61 -10.22 -9.69 0.29
CA ARG A 61 -11.14 -9.79 -0.85
C ARG A 61 -10.42 -9.65 -2.21
N PRO A 62 -9.47 -10.54 -2.52
CA PRO A 62 -8.69 -10.47 -3.76
C PRO A 62 -9.55 -10.65 -5.02
N ASP A 63 -10.74 -11.22 -4.89
CA ASP A 63 -11.72 -11.46 -5.95
C ASP A 63 -12.38 -10.19 -6.50
N ILE A 64 -12.42 -9.11 -5.72
CA ILE A 64 -13.04 -7.83 -6.11
C ILE A 64 -12.13 -6.62 -5.92
N TRP A 65 -10.90 -6.84 -5.44
CA TRP A 65 -9.97 -5.74 -5.21
C TRP A 65 -9.48 -5.16 -6.53
N LEU A 66 -9.88 -3.91 -6.81
CA LEU A 66 -9.35 -3.07 -7.87
C LEU A 66 -9.65 -1.60 -7.50
N PRO A 67 -8.62 -0.78 -7.21
CA PRO A 67 -8.80 0.63 -6.88
C PRO A 67 -9.41 1.38 -8.06
N PRO A 68 -10.36 2.29 -7.80
CA PRO A 68 -10.94 3.09 -8.86
C PRO A 68 -9.91 4.09 -9.43
N PRO A 69 -10.09 4.58 -10.67
CA PRO A 69 -9.09 5.40 -11.37
C PRO A 69 -8.73 6.74 -10.70
N CYS A 70 -9.55 7.24 -9.76
CA CYS A 70 -9.23 8.44 -9.01
C CYS A 70 -8.12 8.22 -7.96
N ILE A 71 -7.77 6.96 -7.66
CA ILE A 71 -6.68 6.65 -6.72
C ILE A 71 -5.35 6.67 -7.46
N SER A 72 -4.44 7.48 -6.93
CA SER A 72 -3.04 7.60 -7.31
C SER A 72 -2.20 6.88 -6.24
N PRO A 73 -1.96 5.56 -6.38
CA PRO A 73 -1.27 4.76 -5.39
C PRO A 73 0.24 4.99 -5.39
N LEU A 74 0.84 4.89 -4.22
CA LEU A 74 2.26 4.64 -4.02
C LEU A 74 2.42 3.25 -3.40
N PHE A 75 2.90 2.30 -4.18
CA PHE A 75 3.22 0.96 -3.68
C PHE A 75 4.57 0.94 -2.97
N VAL A 76 4.52 0.77 -1.65
CA VAL A 76 5.70 0.64 -0.79
C VAL A 76 5.36 -0.22 0.42
N SER A 77 6.27 -1.08 0.85
CA SER A 77 6.02 -2.05 1.92
C SER A 77 4.75 -2.89 1.72
N PHE A 78 4.45 -3.19 0.46
CA PHE A 78 3.25 -3.92 0.07
C PHE A 78 3.46 -5.43 0.20
N HIS A 79 2.50 -6.12 0.81
CA HIS A 79 2.53 -7.57 0.97
C HIS A 79 1.23 -8.21 0.48
N ILE A 80 1.37 -9.24 -0.35
CA ILE A 80 0.26 -10.10 -0.77
C ILE A 80 0.62 -11.56 -0.49
N ASP A 81 -0.31 -12.30 0.10
CA ASP A 81 -0.12 -13.73 0.29
C ASP A 81 -0.29 -14.49 -1.04
N PRO A 82 0.38 -15.64 -1.24
CA PRO A 82 0.31 -16.39 -2.49
C PRO A 82 -1.12 -16.79 -2.92
N LYS A 83 -2.00 -17.15 -1.98
CA LYS A 83 -3.37 -17.57 -2.33
C LYS A 83 -4.20 -16.37 -2.80
N ALA A 84 -4.06 -15.23 -2.14
CA ALA A 84 -4.68 -13.99 -2.60
C ALA A 84 -4.12 -13.55 -3.95
N ALA A 85 -2.82 -13.71 -4.19
CA ALA A 85 -2.19 -13.42 -5.48
C ALA A 85 -2.74 -14.31 -6.61
N ASP A 86 -2.91 -15.61 -6.37
CA ASP A 86 -3.48 -16.53 -7.36
C ASP A 86 -4.89 -16.11 -7.79
N ILE A 87 -5.73 -15.74 -6.82
CA ILE A 87 -7.09 -15.24 -7.08
C ILE A 87 -7.03 -13.91 -7.84
N LEU A 88 -6.20 -12.97 -7.36
CA LEU A 88 -6.11 -11.63 -7.92
C LEU A 88 -5.62 -11.66 -9.37
N PHE A 89 -4.52 -12.36 -9.64
CA PHE A 89 -3.87 -12.43 -10.95
C PHE A 89 -4.51 -13.44 -11.89
N SER A 90 -5.55 -14.17 -11.47
CA SER A 90 -6.45 -14.87 -12.40
C SER A 90 -7.24 -13.88 -13.29
N ARG A 91 -7.33 -12.61 -12.86
CA ARG A 91 -8.02 -11.53 -13.54
C ARG A 91 -7.02 -10.64 -14.29
N LYS A 92 -7.21 -10.47 -15.60
CA LYS A 92 -6.28 -9.74 -16.47
C LYS A 92 -6.18 -8.25 -16.09
N GLU A 93 -7.31 -7.66 -15.75
CA GLU A 93 -7.44 -6.27 -15.32
C GLU A 93 -6.62 -5.96 -14.07
N ALA A 94 -6.44 -6.93 -13.17
CA ALA A 94 -5.61 -6.76 -11.99
C ALA A 94 -4.13 -6.69 -12.37
N ILE A 95 -3.66 -7.58 -13.26
CA ILE A 95 -2.28 -7.55 -13.77
C ILE A 95 -2.00 -6.21 -14.46
N GLU A 96 -2.89 -5.78 -15.37
CA GLU A 96 -2.78 -4.51 -16.09
C GLU A 96 -2.73 -3.31 -15.12
N TYR A 97 -3.54 -3.32 -14.07
CA TYR A 97 -3.53 -2.28 -13.04
C TYR A 97 -2.14 -2.14 -12.39
N PHE A 98 -1.53 -3.24 -11.96
CA PHE A 98 -0.20 -3.17 -11.36
C PHE A 98 0.90 -2.79 -12.35
N GLN A 99 0.79 -3.21 -13.61
CA GLN A 99 1.72 -2.77 -14.67
C GLN A 99 1.67 -1.26 -14.89
N ASN A 100 0.50 -0.63 -14.77
CA ASN A 100 0.36 0.82 -14.91
C ASN A 100 0.96 1.61 -13.74
N TRP A 101 1.13 0.99 -12.57
CA TRP A 101 1.65 1.62 -11.35
C TRP A 101 3.01 1.06 -10.93
N GLU A 102 3.70 0.37 -11.82
CA GLU A 102 5.03 -0.16 -11.56
C GLU A 102 6.07 0.98 -11.40
N PRO A 103 7.15 0.78 -10.62
CA PRO A 103 7.49 -0.44 -9.90
C PRO A 103 6.80 -0.57 -8.53
N ILE A 104 6.48 -1.81 -8.15
CA ILE A 104 5.82 -2.13 -6.87
C ILE A 104 6.87 -2.29 -5.76
N GLY A 105 6.78 -1.49 -4.70
CA GLY A 105 7.61 -1.62 -3.51
C GLY A 105 7.08 -2.71 -2.57
N CYS A 106 7.77 -3.84 -2.53
CA CYS A 106 7.36 -5.04 -1.81
C CYS A 106 7.92 -5.08 -0.38
N ARG A 107 7.12 -5.55 0.57
CA ARG A 107 7.49 -5.71 1.99
C ARG A 107 8.51 -6.82 2.21
N ASP A 108 8.46 -7.86 1.39
CA ASP A 108 9.23 -9.09 1.49
C ASP A 108 9.57 -9.66 0.11
N ILE A 109 10.52 -10.60 0.10
CA ILE A 109 11.06 -11.22 -1.11
C ILE A 109 10.03 -12.16 -1.79
N ASN A 110 9.06 -12.70 -1.05
CA ASN A 110 8.02 -13.55 -1.63
C ASN A 110 7.07 -12.70 -2.48
N THR A 111 6.57 -11.59 -1.94
CA THR A 111 5.75 -10.62 -2.68
C THR A 111 6.50 -10.10 -3.91
N LEU A 112 7.79 -9.78 -3.76
CA LEU A 112 8.66 -9.39 -4.87
C LEU A 112 8.72 -10.46 -5.98
N SER A 113 8.91 -11.72 -5.59
CA SER A 113 8.98 -12.85 -6.51
C SER A 113 7.66 -13.05 -7.25
N ILE A 114 6.53 -12.96 -6.54
CA ILE A 114 5.18 -13.06 -7.10
C ILE A 114 5.01 -12.03 -8.22
N PHE A 115 5.23 -10.73 -7.96
CA PHE A 115 5.07 -9.70 -8.99
C PHE A 115 5.95 -9.94 -10.22
N ARG A 116 7.21 -10.36 -10.00
CA ARG A 116 8.14 -10.67 -11.10
C ARG A 116 7.69 -11.85 -11.96
N MET A 117 7.04 -12.87 -11.38
CA MET A 117 6.48 -13.99 -12.13
C MET A 117 5.41 -13.54 -13.15
N TYR A 118 4.71 -12.45 -12.86
CA TYR A 118 3.72 -11.83 -13.75
C TYR A 118 4.30 -10.70 -14.61
N ASN A 119 5.64 -10.59 -14.72
CA ASN A 119 6.35 -9.54 -15.46
C ASN A 119 6.01 -8.10 -15.00
N ILE A 120 5.66 -7.91 -13.73
CA ILE A 120 5.47 -6.58 -13.13
C ILE A 120 6.77 -6.15 -12.47
N LYS A 121 7.28 -4.95 -12.79
CA LYS A 121 8.50 -4.45 -12.13
C LYS A 121 8.24 -4.25 -10.63
N ALA A 122 9.16 -4.74 -9.82
CA ALA A 122 9.05 -4.65 -8.37
C ALA A 122 10.44 -4.60 -7.71
N TYR A 123 10.50 -3.98 -6.54
CA TYR A 123 11.70 -3.85 -5.70
C TYR A 123 11.39 -4.16 -4.24
N PHE A 124 12.41 -4.50 -3.46
CA PHE A 124 12.27 -4.73 -2.02
C PHE A 124 12.37 -3.39 -1.27
N SER A 125 11.39 -3.12 -0.39
CA SER A 125 11.29 -1.89 0.41
C SER A 125 11.21 -2.13 1.92
N GLY A 126 11.08 -3.40 2.36
CA GLY A 126 10.92 -3.71 3.78
C GLY A 126 9.58 -3.24 4.35
N CYS A 127 9.40 -3.29 5.67
CA CYS A 127 8.15 -2.92 6.32
C CYS A 127 8.09 -1.43 6.66
N LEU A 128 6.98 -0.76 6.37
CA LEU A 128 6.82 0.68 6.60
C LEU A 128 6.95 1.03 8.09
N THR A 129 6.64 0.08 8.98
CA THR A 129 6.77 0.26 10.43
C THR A 129 8.21 0.49 10.90
N LEU A 130 9.22 0.12 10.10
CA LEU A 130 10.63 0.44 10.36
C LEU A 130 10.91 1.95 10.35
N THR A 131 9.94 2.74 9.92
CA THR A 131 10.02 4.19 9.77
C THR A 131 9.27 4.93 10.87
N LEU A 132 8.61 4.23 11.81
CA LEU A 132 7.81 4.86 12.87
C LEU A 132 8.64 5.85 13.71
N ASP A 133 9.93 5.61 13.84
CA ASP A 133 10.83 6.47 14.59
C ASP A 133 11.15 7.79 13.88
N TYR A 134 10.67 8.05 12.66
CA TYR A 134 10.80 9.35 11.99
C TYR A 134 9.96 10.43 12.70
N LYS A 135 8.73 10.09 13.10
CA LYS A 135 7.82 11.00 13.82
C LYS A 135 7.66 10.66 15.29
N TYR A 136 7.76 9.38 15.65
CA TYR A 136 7.49 8.88 17.00
C TYR A 136 8.75 8.46 17.76
N GLY A 137 9.92 8.64 17.16
CA GLY A 137 11.20 8.30 17.79
C GLY A 137 11.63 9.37 18.80
N PHE A 138 12.30 8.94 19.86
CA PHE A 138 12.90 9.83 20.86
C PHE A 138 14.36 10.18 20.55
N TYR A 139 14.98 9.52 19.57
CA TYR A 139 16.39 9.69 19.23
C TYR A 139 16.54 10.64 18.04
N THR A 140 17.20 11.79 18.27
CA THR A 140 17.39 12.88 17.29
C THR A 140 18.51 12.62 16.29
N GLU A 141 19.44 11.71 16.60
CA GLU A 141 20.58 11.37 15.77
C GLU A 141 20.58 9.87 15.45
N LYS A 142 20.12 9.52 14.25
CA LYS A 142 20.45 8.24 13.63
C LYS A 142 21.04 8.52 12.27
N GLU A 143 22.23 8.00 11.99
CA GLU A 143 22.69 7.87 10.61
C GLU A 143 21.75 6.92 9.86
N ARG A 144 20.87 7.47 9.02
CA ARG A 144 19.84 6.71 8.28
C ARG A 144 20.32 6.28 6.90
N ASN A 145 21.62 6.02 6.73
CA ASN A 145 22.26 5.80 5.43
C ASN A 145 21.86 4.48 4.71
N LYS A 146 20.92 3.69 5.25
CA LYS A 146 20.61 2.32 4.76
C LYS A 146 19.14 1.92 4.75
N ILE A 147 18.20 2.79 5.14
CA ILE A 147 16.77 2.48 5.04
C ILE A 147 16.25 3.11 3.75
N LEU A 148 16.27 2.33 2.67
CA LEU A 148 15.54 2.68 1.45
C LEU A 148 14.06 2.42 1.72
N ILE A 149 13.30 3.49 1.96
CA ILE A 149 11.85 3.50 1.80
C ILE A 149 11.57 3.90 0.36
#